data_AF-A0A9D4KG61-F1
#
_entry.id   AF-A0A9D4KG61-F1
#
_cell.length_a   1.000
_cell.length_b   1.000
_cell.length_c   1.000
_cell.angle_alpha   90.00
_cell.angle_beta   90.00
_cell.angle_gamma   90.00
#
_symmetry.space_group_name_H-M   'P 1'
#
loop_
_entity.id
_entity.type
_entity.pdbx_description
1 polymer ?
#
loop_
_entity_poly.entity_id
_entity_poly.type
_entity_poly.pdbx_seq_one_letter_code
_entity_poly.pdbx_strand_id
1 'polypeptide(L)' 'MQLKAELQAHQLSKKSFEHDDEKVKYYTGLPNYRALMIVLNIVTPFICTKI' A
#
# COMPACT_ATOMS: atom_id res chain seq x y z
N MET A 1 -11.99 0.38 -23.76
CA MET A 1 -11.65 -0.26 -22.46
C MET A 1 -11.28 0.80 -21.42
N GLN A 2 -12.23 1.64 -20.98
CA GLN A 2 -11.93 2.73 -20.02
C GLN A 2 -11.76 2.22 -18.59
N LEU A 3 -12.59 1.27 -18.13
CA LEU A 3 -12.52 0.74 -16.75
C LEU A 3 -11.17 0.10 -16.39
N LYS A 4 -10.52 -0.59 -17.33
CA LYS A 4 -9.23 -1.26 -17.07
C LYS A 4 -8.09 -0.26 -16.85
N ALA A 5 -8.14 0.90 -17.52
CA ALA A 5 -7.16 1.96 -17.38
C ALA A 5 -7.34 2.74 -16.07
N GLU A 6 -8.58 2.98 -15.65
CA GLU A 6 -8.89 3.61 -14.34
C GLU A 6 -8.50 2.71 -13.16
N LEU A 7 -8.74 1.40 -13.27
CA LEU A 7 -8.26 0.42 -12.30
C LEU A 7 -6.73 0.40 -12.16
N GLN A 8 -6.00 0.55 -13.27
CA GLN A 8 -4.54 0.67 -13.24
C GLN A 8 -4.08 2.01 -12.66
N ALA A 9 -4.82 3.09 -12.91
CA ALA A 9 -4.52 4.41 -12.34
C ALA A 9 -4.74 4.46 -10.82
N HIS A 10 -5.55 3.56 -10.25
CA HIS A 10 -5.80 3.43 -8.81
C HIS A 10 -5.02 2.29 -8.16
N GLN A 11 -4.08 1.65 -8.88
CA GLN A 11 -3.17 0.70 -8.26
C GLN A 11 -2.24 1.44 -7.29
N LEU A 12 -2.51 1.24 -6.01
CA LEU A 12 -1.63 1.63 -4.92
C LEU A 12 -0.33 0.84 -5.05
N SER A 13 0.69 1.49 -5.62
CA SER A 13 2.02 0.91 -5.70
C SER A 13 2.80 1.23 -4.43
N LYS A 14 3.78 0.39 -4.10
CA LYS A 14 4.74 0.67 -3.01
C LYS A 14 5.35 2.07 -3.15
N LYS A 15 5.74 2.44 -4.38
CA LYS A 15 6.30 3.76 -4.72
C LYS A 15 5.33 4.92 -4.47
N SER A 16 4.03 4.68 -4.52
CA SER A 16 3.01 5.73 -4.34
C SER A 16 3.00 6.30 -2.91
N PHE A 17 3.57 5.57 -1.96
CA PHE A 17 3.68 5.95 -0.55
C PHE A 17 5.10 6.31 -0.12
N GLU A 18 6.10 6.17 -1.00
CA GLU A 18 7.49 6.50 -0.67
C GLU A 18 7.64 8.02 -0.49
N HIS A 19 8.17 8.44 0.66
CA HIS A 19 8.41 9.85 1.04
C HIS A 19 7.15 10.71 1.22
N ASP A 20 5.96 10.11 1.37
CA ASP A 20 4.70 10.84 1.55
C ASP A 20 3.95 10.33 2.79
N ASP A 21 4.42 10.77 3.96
CA ASP A 21 3.90 10.34 5.26
C ASP A 21 2.45 10.82 5.48
N GLU A 22 2.06 11.97 4.93
CA GLU A 22 0.68 12.45 4.98
C GLU A 22 -0.26 11.53 4.20
N LYS A 23 0.15 11.08 3.01
CA LYS A 23 -0.60 10.08 2.25
C LYS A 23 -0.67 8.75 2.99
N VAL A 24 0.42 8.29 3.58
CA VAL A 24 0.42 7.05 4.38
C VAL A 24 -0.58 7.17 5.53
N LYS A 25 -0.56 8.28 6.26
CA LYS A 25 -1.48 8.55 7.35
C LYS A 25 -2.93 8.61 6.89
N TYR A 26 -3.21 9.27 5.77
CA TYR A 26 -4.56 9.38 5.21
C TYR A 26 -5.14 8.01 4.84
N TYR A 27 -4.38 7.18 4.11
CA TYR A 27 -4.89 5.90 3.60
C TYR A 27 -4.84 4.75 4.61
N THR A 28 -3.92 4.79 5.58
CA THR A 28 -3.64 3.64 6.46
C THR A 28 -3.78 3.95 7.94
N GLY A 29 -3.85 5.22 8.32
CA GLY A 29 -3.80 5.67 9.72
C GLY A 29 -2.42 5.57 10.37
N LEU A 30 -1.41 5.05 9.66
CA LEU A 30 -0.06 4.88 10.17
C LEU A 30 0.75 6.18 10.10
N PRO A 31 1.68 6.41 11.03
CA PRO A 31 2.36 7.70 11.15
C PRO A 31 3.31 8.02 9.99
N ASN A 32 3.81 7.01 9.28
CA ASN A 32 4.77 7.18 8.18
C ASN A 32 4.94 5.89 7.37
N TYR A 33 5.59 6.00 6.23
CA TYR A 33 5.88 4.89 5.33
C TYR A 33 6.67 3.75 6.00
N ARG A 34 7.57 4.08 6.94
CA ARG A 34 8.36 3.08 7.67
C ARG A 34 7.47 2.17 8.51
N ALA A 35 6.50 2.74 9.23
CA ALA A 35 5.52 1.98 10.00
C ALA A 35 4.68 1.06 9.08
N LEU A 36 4.25 1.58 7.93
CA LEU A 36 3.52 0.80 6.92
C LEU A 36 4.32 -0.42 6.44
N MET A 37 5.61 -0.26 6.13
CA MET A 37 6.47 -1.37 5.70
C MET A 37 6.69 -2.41 6.80
N ILE A 38 6.83 -1.98 8.06
CA ILE A 38 6.95 -2.91 9.20
C ILE A 38 5.70 -3.76 9.32
N VAL A 39 4.51 -3.15 9.31
CA VAL A 39 3.23 -3.86 9.39
C VAL A 39 3.10 -4.83 8.23
N LEU A 40 3.34 -4.37 7.00
CA LEU A 40 3.29 -5.23 5.80
C LEU A 40 4.23 -6.42 5.92
N ASN A 41 5.47 -6.23 6.37
CA ASN A 41 6.43 -7.34 6.54
C ASN A 41 5.97 -8.36 7.59
N ILE A 42 5.30 -7.91 8.65
CA ILE A 42 4.73 -8.79 9.68
C ILE A 42 3.55 -9.60 9.11
N VAL A 43 2.66 -8.96 8.35
CA VAL A 43 1.42 -9.61 7.89
C VAL A 43 1.59 -10.43 6.61
N THR A 44 2.55 -10.07 5.74
CA THR A 44 2.83 -10.76 4.47
C THR A 44 2.88 -12.29 4.59
N PRO A 45 3.59 -12.91 5.56
CA PRO A 45 3.64 -14.38 5.66
C PRO A 45 2.27 -15.03 5.90
N PHE A 46 1.30 -14.30 6.48
CA PHE A 46 -0.04 -14.81 6.80
C PHE A 46 -1.05 -14.58 5.67
N ILE A 47 -0.74 -13.72 4.70
CA ILE A 47 -1.66 -13.34 3.61
C ILE A 47 -1.17 -13.89 2.26
N CYS A 48 0.14 -14.06 2.08
CA CYS A 48 0.74 -14.60 0.85
C CYS A 48 0.91 -16.12 0.85
N THR A 49 0.47 -16.83 1.89
CA THR A 49 0.38 -18.29 1.84
C THR A 49 -0.70 -18.64 0.81
N LYS A 50 -0.30 -19.30 -0.29
CA LYS A 50 -1.24 -19.84 -1.28
C LYS A 50 -2.20 -20.79 -0.56
N ILE A 51 -3.49 -20.46 -0.57
CA ILE A 51 -4.56 -21.46 -0.50
C ILE A 51 -4.55 -22.23 -1.82
#